data_AF-A0A2W5ZHC2-F1
#
_entry.id   AF-A0A2W5ZHC2-F1
#
_cell.length_a   1.000
_cell.length_b   1.000
_cell.length_c   1.000
_cell.angle_alpha   90.00
_cell.angle_beta   90.00
_cell.angle_gamma   90.00
#
_symmetry.space_group_name_H-M   'P 1'
#
loop_
_entity.id
_entity.type
_entity.pdbx_description
1 polymer ?
#
loop_
_entity_poly.entity_id
_entity_poly.type
_entity_poly.pdbx_seq_one_letter_code
_entity_poly.pdbx_strand_id
1 'polypeptide(L)'
;MQRSGPARRRAMSYADPLDAIDGAKSEADEAGHDLRGFTRRTGSFGYRFEARCHTCRETVTVARVNAGWDYSRPIDSCATEAS
;
A
#
# COMPACT_ATOMS: atom_id res chain seq x y z
N MET A 1 -3.09 -21.60 -23.79
CA MET A 1 -4.03 -21.26 -22.69
C MET A 1 -3.21 -21.09 -21.42
N GLN A 2 -2.77 -19.86 -21.13
CA GLN A 2 -1.94 -19.60 -19.95
C GLN A 2 -2.88 -19.42 -18.74
N ARG A 3 -2.77 -20.30 -17.76
CA ARG A 3 -3.53 -20.25 -16.51
C ARG A 3 -2.93 -19.15 -15.63
N SER A 4 -3.63 -18.04 -15.48
CA SER A 4 -3.34 -17.01 -14.48
C SER A 4 -3.45 -17.65 -13.09
N GLY A 5 -2.30 -17.98 -12.49
CA GLY A 5 -2.23 -18.35 -11.09
C GLY A 5 -2.50 -17.13 -10.20
N PRO A 6 -2.97 -17.31 -8.95
CA PRO A 6 -3.18 -16.20 -8.03
C PRO A 6 -1.87 -15.42 -7.87
N ALA A 7 -1.91 -14.10 -8.01
CA ALA A 7 -0.77 -13.20 -7.90
C ALA A 7 0.06 -13.55 -6.66
N ARG A 8 1.14 -14.30 -6.87
CA ARG A 8 1.95 -14.86 -5.79
C ARG A 8 2.69 -13.72 -5.11
N ARG A 9 2.21 -13.42 -3.91
CA ARG A 9 2.82 -12.60 -2.87
C ARG A 9 4.34 -12.48 -2.98
N ARG A 10 4.83 -11.43 -3.63
CA ARG A 10 6.21 -10.98 -3.46
C ARG A 10 6.21 -10.11 -2.21
N ALA A 11 6.72 -10.61 -1.08
CA ALA A 11 7.02 -9.74 0.05
C ALA A 11 8.13 -8.82 -0.44
N MET A 12 7.75 -7.68 -1.04
CA MET A 12 8.72 -6.68 -1.45
C MET A 12 9.08 -5.93 -0.19
N SER A 13 10.06 -6.49 0.53
CA SER A 13 10.74 -5.77 1.59
C SER A 13 11.68 -4.79 0.91
N TYR A 14 11.36 -3.51 0.99
CA TYR A 14 12.17 -2.42 0.44
C TYR A 14 13.24 -2.03 1.46
N ALA A 15 14.44 -1.72 0.98
CA ALA A 15 15.50 -1.19 1.84
C ALA A 15 15.20 0.26 2.25
N ASP A 16 14.59 1.03 1.35
CA ASP A 16 14.27 2.45 1.53
C ASP A 16 12.74 2.67 1.72
N PRO A 17 12.31 3.54 2.65
CA PRO A 17 10.89 3.84 2.85
C PRO A 17 10.23 4.54 1.65
N LEU A 18 10.97 5.32 0.86
CA LEU A 18 10.43 6.00 -0.32
C LEU A 18 10.11 5.00 -1.43
N ASP A 19 10.99 4.02 -1.65
CA ASP A 19 10.72 2.93 -2.60
C ASP A 19 9.47 2.14 -2.20
N ALA A 20 9.27 1.89 -0.90
CA ALA A 20 8.06 1.25 -0.40
C ALA A 20 6.80 2.10 -0.60
N ILE A 21 6.91 3.42 -0.43
CA ILE A 21 5.82 4.36 -0.70
C ILE A 21 5.47 4.37 -2.19
N ASP A 22 6.45 4.40 -3.07
CA ASP A 22 6.21 4.42 -4.52
C ASP A 22 5.64 3.09 -5.02
N GLY A 23 6.09 1.96 -4.45
CA GLY A 23 5.46 0.66 -4.65
C GLY A 23 4.00 0.64 -4.21
N ALA A 24 3.71 1.10 -2.99
CA ALA A 24 2.35 1.18 -2.46
C ALA A 24 1.44 2.11 -3.29
N LYS A 25 1.96 3.23 -3.79
CA LYS A 25 1.21 4.13 -4.69
C LYS A 25 0.89 3.45 -6.02
N SER A 26 1.87 2.77 -6.60
CA SER A 26 1.70 2.10 -7.89
C SER A 26 0.64 1.01 -7.80
N GLU A 27 0.70 0.16 -6.77
CA GLU A 27 -0.32 -0.89 -6.55
C GLU A 27 -1.70 -0.29 -6.25
N ALA A 28 -1.77 0.82 -5.50
CA ALA A 28 -3.02 1.51 -5.23
C ALA A 28 -3.64 2.12 -6.49
N ASP A 29 -2.83 2.74 -7.36
CA ASP A 29 -3.26 3.31 -8.64
C ASP A 29 -3.80 2.22 -9.59
N GLU A 30 -3.08 1.09 -9.70
CA GLU A 30 -3.54 -0.08 -10.47
C GLU A 30 -4.86 -0.64 -9.93
N ALA A 31 -5.08 -0.55 -8.61
CA ALA A 31 -6.32 -0.92 -7.93
C ALA A 31 -7.40 0.18 -7.98
N GLY A 32 -7.14 1.35 -8.59
CA GLY A 32 -8.11 2.43 -8.78
C GLY A 32 -8.27 3.39 -7.59
N HIS A 33 -7.31 3.45 -6.67
CA HIS A 33 -7.34 4.35 -5.52
C HIS A 33 -6.74 5.72 -5.82
N ASP A 34 -7.47 6.79 -5.46
CA ASP A 34 -6.94 8.16 -5.44
C ASP A 34 -6.27 8.45 -4.07
N LEU A 35 -4.98 8.14 -3.95
CA LEU A 35 -4.20 8.45 -2.75
C LEU A 35 -3.66 9.89 -2.80
N ARG A 36 -4.18 10.77 -1.94
CA ARG A 36 -3.78 12.20 -1.89
C ARG A 36 -2.46 12.48 -1.15
N GLY A 37 -1.65 11.45 -0.91
CA GLY A 37 -0.34 11.56 -0.26
C GLY A 37 -0.25 10.83 1.07
N PHE A 38 0.99 10.53 1.45
CA PHE A 38 1.32 9.79 2.67
C PHE A 38 1.66 10.74 3.81
N THR A 39 1.03 10.53 4.96
CA THR A 39 1.33 11.22 6.21
C THR A 39 2.19 10.35 7.09
N ARG A 40 3.30 10.90 7.60
CA ARG A 40 4.13 10.21 8.60
C ARG A 40 3.43 10.21 9.95
N ARG A 41 3.18 9.02 10.50
CA ARG A 41 2.75 8.80 11.89
C ARG A 41 3.90 8.26 12.72
N THR A 42 4.00 8.71 13.96
CA THR A 42 4.99 8.21 14.93
C THR A 42 4.25 7.57 16.11
N GLY A 43 4.84 6.53 16.68
CA GLY A 43 4.30 5.83 17.84
C GLY A 43 5.38 5.02 18.55
N SER A 44 4.99 4.26 19.57
CA SER A 44 5.93 3.53 20.44
C SER A 44 6.78 2.48 19.72
N PHE A 45 6.38 2.05 18.53
CA PHE A 45 7.07 1.05 17.70
C PHE A 45 7.81 1.66 16.50
N GLY A 46 8.02 2.97 16.48
CA GLY A 46 8.69 3.70 15.40
C GLY A 46 7.74 4.57 14.59
N TYR A 47 7.99 4.71 13.29
CA TYR A 47 7.15 5.50 12.39
C TYR A 47 6.62 4.66 11.23
N ARG A 48 5.45 5.06 10.73
CA ARG A 48 4.78 4.50 9.57
C ARG A 48 4.23 5.61 8.69
N PHE A 49 3.96 5.33 7.44
CA PHE A 49 3.31 6.24 6.52
C PHE A 49 1.91 5.74 6.22
N GLU A 50 0.93 6.63 6.31
CA GLU A 50 -0.47 6.32 6.03
C GLU A 50 -0.99 7.23 4.92
N ALA A 51 -1.64 6.65 3.91
CA ALA A 51 -2.41 7.38 2.92
C ALA A 51 -3.84 6.84 2.93
N ARG A 52 -4.82 7.73 2.75
CA ARG A 52 -6.24 7.34 2.65
C ARG A 52 -6.72 7.60 1.24
N CYS A 53 -7.38 6.60 0.64
CA CYS A 53 -8.06 6.78 -0.63
C CYS A 53 -9.17 7.81 -0.47
N HIS A 54 -9.25 8.77 -1.40
CA HIS A 54 -10.30 9.78 -1.39
C HIS A 54 -11.68 9.15 -1.66
N THR A 55 -11.73 8.16 -2.56
CA THR A 55 -12.95 7.51 -3.06
C THR A 55 -13.52 6.51 -2.04
N CYS A 56 -12.87 5.36 -1.84
CA CYS A 56 -13.39 4.29 -0.97
C CYS A 56 -13.00 4.46 0.51
N ARG A 57 -12.21 5.48 0.85
CA ARG A 57 -11.79 5.78 2.24
C ARG A 57 -10.92 4.71 2.90
N GLU A 58 -10.45 3.72 2.17
CA GLU A 58 -9.48 2.73 2.66
C GLU A 58 -8.12 3.35 2.95
N THR A 59 -7.39 2.76 3.91
CA THR A 59 -6.09 3.28 4.36
C THR A 59 -4.97 2.33 3.97
N VAL A 60 -4.03 2.86 3.20
CA VAL A 60 -2.78 2.19 2.83
C VAL A 60 -1.71 2.57 3.85
N THR A 61 -1.07 1.57 4.44
CA THR A 61 -0.02 1.78 5.47
C THR A 61 1.29 1.19 4.99
N VAL A 62 2.35 1.99 5.00
CA VAL A 62 3.75 1.57 4.80
C VAL A 62 4.46 1.62 6.13
N ALA A 63 5.01 0.51 6.59
CA ALA A 63 5.67 0.41 7.88
C ALA A 63 6.95 -0.42 7.79
N ARG A 64 7.85 -0.23 8.76
CA ARG A 64 9.05 -1.05 8.86
C ARG A 64 8.67 -2.45 9.34
N VAL A 65 9.08 -3.47 8.61
CA VAL A 65 8.90 -4.89 8.95
C VAL A 65 10.29 -5.55 8.97
N ASN A 66 10.73 -5.96 10.16
CA ASN A 66 12.09 -6.47 10.40
C ASN A 66 13.17 -5.46 9.93
N ALA A 67 14.01 -5.86 8.98
CA ALA A 67 15.12 -5.06 8.45
C ALA A 67 14.73 -4.12 7.29
N GLY A 68 13.49 -4.19 6.77
CA GLY A 68 13.05 -3.40 5.62
C GLY A 68 11.69 -2.75 5.81
N TRP A 69 11.14 -2.23 4.72
CA TRP A 69 9.84 -1.56 4.64
C TRP A 69 8.87 -2.40 3.83
N ASP A 70 7.64 -2.52 4.30
CA ASP A 70 6.57 -3.25 3.62
C ASP A 70 5.26 -2.46 3.78
N TYR A 71 4.28 -2.72 2.94
CA TYR A 71 2.95 -2.12 3.04
C TYR A 71 1.86 -3.16 3.25
N SER A 72 0.82 -2.76 3.99
CA SER A 72 -0.31 -3.61 4.33
C SER A 72 -0.96 -4.15 3.06
N ARG A 73 -0.86 -5.47 2.87
CA ARG A 73 -1.38 -6.21 1.71
C ARG A 73 -2.77 -6.81 1.93
N PRO A 74 -3.46 -7.18 0.83
CA PRO A 74 -3.41 -6.56 -0.50
C PRO A 74 -4.15 -5.22 -0.49
N ILE A 75 -3.80 -4.31 -1.39
CA ILE A 75 -4.67 -3.16 -1.66
C ILE A 75 -5.78 -3.70 -2.56
N ASP A 76 -6.93 -4.01 -1.95
CA ASP A 76 -8.09 -4.48 -2.70
C ASP A 76 -8.53 -3.41 -3.71
N SER A 77 -9.16 -3.83 -4.80
CA SER A 77 -9.68 -2.89 -5.80
C SER A 77 -10.59 -1.86 -5.12
N CYS A 78 -10.41 -0.58 -5.42
CA CYS A 78 -11.22 0.48 -4.87
C CYS A 78 -12.70 0.18 -5.13
N ALA A 79 -13.43 -0.18 -4.07
CA ALA A 79 -14.87 -0.25 -4.11
C ALA A 79 -15.38 1.19 -4.19
N THR A 80 -15.46 1.71 -5.41
CA THR A 80 -16.28 2.89 -5.67
C THR A 80 -17.69 2.47 -5.29
N GLU A 81 -18.18 2.93 -4.14
CA GLU A 81 -19.62 2.93 -3.89
C GLU A 81 -20.21 3.72 -5.05
N ALA A 82 -20.69 2.99 -6.06
CA ALA A 82 -21.46 3.55 -7.15
C ALA A 82 -22.75 4.07 -6.51
N SER A 83 -22.70 5.31 -6.04
CA SER A 83 -23.88 6.10 -5.65
C SER A 83 -24.38 6.86 -6.87
#